data_AF-K0XKG3-F1
#
_entry.id   AF-K0XKG3-F1
#
_cell.length_a   1.000
_cell.length_b   1.000
_cell.length_c   1.000
_cell.angle_alpha   90.00
_cell.angle_beta   90.00
_cell.angle_gamma   90.00
#
_symmetry.space_group_name_H-M   'P 1'
#
loop_
_entity.id
_entity.type
_entity.pdbx_description
1 polymer ?
#
loop_
_entity_poly.entity_id
_entity_poly.type
_entity_poly.pdbx_seq_one_letter_code
_entity_poly.pdbx_strand_id
1 'polypeptide(L)'
;MRIHRYGGKKGTPVVLLTIDIPDNMVLLSDFDMWHVVLNDGYLPLYDKDDIEDPSEDEKLKSWENVFCIDEVTDCWYVPKSTQATFWELKKEWVLKAEHFVLAR
;
A
#
# COMPACT_ATOMS: atom_id res chain seq x y z
N MET A 1 11.81 16.80 10.70
CA MET A 1 12.64 16.47 9.52
C MET A 1 12.30 15.03 9.12
N ARG A 2 11.67 14.80 7.97
CA ARG A 2 11.36 13.43 7.50
C ARG A 2 12.66 12.77 7.08
N ILE A 3 13.12 11.77 7.83
CA ILE A 3 14.35 11.03 7.54
C ILE A 3 13.95 9.94 6.53
N HIS A 4 14.18 10.14 5.23
CA HIS A 4 14.02 9.09 4.23
C HIS A 4 15.08 8.02 4.50
N ARG A 5 14.66 6.90 5.11
CA ARG A 5 15.57 5.89 5.66
C ARG A 5 16.06 4.84 4.66
N TYR A 6 15.55 4.80 3.43
CA TYR A 6 15.94 3.73 2.48
C TYR A 6 16.02 4.23 1.05
N GLY A 7 17.09 3.81 0.33
CA GLY A 7 17.01 3.62 -1.12
C GLY A 7 17.91 4.46 -2.04
N GLY A 8 19.05 5.00 -1.62
CA GLY A 8 19.94 5.67 -2.58
C GLY A 8 21.38 5.88 -2.12
N LYS A 9 22.28 6.02 -3.09
CA LYS A 9 23.68 6.37 -2.83
C LYS A 9 23.75 7.77 -2.22
N LYS A 10 24.56 7.93 -1.16
CA LYS A 10 24.80 9.24 -0.54
C LYS A 10 25.29 10.24 -1.59
N GLY A 11 24.82 11.48 -1.52
CA GLY A 11 25.12 12.50 -2.54
C GLY A 11 24.27 12.41 -3.81
N THR A 12 23.39 11.40 -3.95
CA THR A 12 22.45 11.33 -5.08
C THR A 12 21.34 12.38 -4.95
N PRO A 13 21.07 13.15 -6.01
CA PRO A 13 19.90 14.01 -6.08
C PRO A 13 18.61 13.19 -6.04
N VAL A 14 17.66 13.60 -5.21
CA VAL A 14 16.32 13.00 -5.10
C VAL A 14 15.26 14.09 -5.20
N VAL A 15 14.07 13.71 -5.68
CA VAL A 15 12.92 14.61 -5.78
C VAL A 15 11.76 14.02 -4.98
N LEU A 16 11.19 14.81 -4.08
CA LEU A 16 9.92 14.50 -3.42
C LEU A 16 8.81 15.25 -4.14
N LEU A 17 7.83 14.51 -4.65
CA LEU A 17 6.64 15.09 -5.27
C LEU A 17 5.52 15.18 -4.24
N THR A 18 4.86 16.34 -4.18
CA THR A 18 3.51 16.46 -3.61
C THR A 18 2.54 16.42 -4.77
N ILE A 19 1.61 15.47 -4.73
CA ILE A 19 0.66 15.19 -5.81
C ILE A 19 -0.77 15.22 -5.27
N ASP A 20 -1.71 15.60 -6.14
CA ASP A 20 -3.14 15.60 -5.89
C ASP A 20 -3.83 14.95 -7.09
N ILE A 21 -4.25 13.70 -6.91
CA ILE A 21 -4.79 12.85 -7.96
C ILE A 21 -6.30 12.69 -7.70
N PRO A 22 -7.15 12.76 -8.74
CA PRO A 22 -8.58 12.49 -8.58
C PRO A 22 -8.84 11.12 -7.94
N ASP A 23 -9.73 11.06 -6.94
CA ASP A 23 -10.04 9.85 -6.17
C ASP A 23 -10.40 8.65 -7.07
N ASN A 24 -11.13 8.89 -8.15
CA ASN A 24 -11.56 7.85 -9.10
C ASN A 24 -10.41 7.28 -9.96
N MET A 25 -9.20 7.80 -9.84
CA MET A 25 -7.98 7.33 -10.52
C MET A 25 -7.03 6.61 -9.56
N VAL A 26 -7.36 6.54 -8.27
CA VAL A 26 -6.56 5.93 -7.22
C VAL A 26 -7.27 4.69 -6.69
N LEU A 27 -6.53 3.59 -6.61
CA LEU A 27 -6.94 2.40 -5.86
C LEU A 27 -6.13 2.32 -4.58
N LEU A 28 -6.82 2.36 -3.44
CA LEU A 28 -6.19 2.23 -2.14
C LEU A 28 -6.22 0.77 -1.69
N SER A 29 -5.13 0.31 -1.08
CA SER A 29 -4.99 -1.04 -0.55
C SER A 29 -4.11 -1.03 0.69
N ASP A 30 -4.17 -2.09 1.50
CA ASP A 30 -3.23 -2.29 2.59
C ASP A 30 -1.89 -2.85 2.06
N PHE A 31 -0.81 -2.12 2.33
CA PHE A 31 0.55 -2.45 1.90
C PHE A 31 1.06 -3.77 2.50
N ASP A 32 0.79 -4.02 3.78
CA ASP A 32 1.34 -5.16 4.50
C ASP A 32 0.59 -6.44 4.13
N MET A 33 -0.72 -6.35 3.89
CA MET A 33 -1.57 -7.50 3.51
C MET A 33 -1.23 -8.09 2.14
N TRP A 34 -0.62 -7.32 1.22
CA TRP A 34 -0.11 -7.85 -0.05
C TRP A 34 0.86 -9.02 0.15
N HIS A 35 1.56 -9.10 1.28
CA HIS A 35 2.39 -10.26 1.61
C HIS A 35 1.60 -11.57 1.58
N VAL A 36 0.35 -11.58 2.05
CA VAL A 36 -0.48 -12.80 2.07
C VAL A 36 -0.83 -13.23 0.64
N VAL A 37 -1.30 -12.29 -0.18
CA VAL A 37 -1.66 -12.52 -1.58
C VAL A 37 -0.45 -13.00 -2.39
N LEU A 38 0.69 -12.34 -2.27
CA LEU A 38 1.91 -12.66 -3.02
C LEU A 38 2.53 -14.02 -2.62
N ASN A 39 2.22 -14.51 -1.43
CA ASN A 39 2.63 -15.83 -0.96
C ASN A 39 1.53 -16.90 -1.12
N ASP A 40 0.49 -16.61 -1.90
CA ASP A 40 -0.60 -17.54 -2.18
C ASP A 40 -1.36 -18.01 -0.91
N GLY A 41 -1.45 -17.13 0.08
CA GLY A 41 -2.17 -17.36 1.33
C GLY A 41 -3.63 -16.90 1.28
N TYR A 42 -4.43 -17.41 2.21
CA TYR A 42 -5.78 -16.93 2.48
C TYR A 42 -5.74 -15.68 3.37
N LEU A 43 -6.52 -14.66 3.00
CA LEU A 43 -6.53 -13.36 3.68
C LEU A 43 -7.87 -13.17 4.40
N PRO A 44 -8.02 -13.62 5.66
CA PRO A 44 -9.22 -13.38 6.43
C PRO A 44 -9.38 -11.90 6.75
N LEU A 45 -10.62 -11.40 6.70
CA LEU A 45 -10.94 -10.05 7.15
C LEU A 45 -11.13 -9.99 8.67
N TYR A 46 -11.71 -11.03 9.27
CA TYR A 46 -11.89 -11.17 10.72
C TYR A 46 -11.39 -12.54 11.17
N ASP A 47 -11.02 -12.69 12.45
CA ASP A 47 -10.52 -13.96 13.00
C ASP A 47 -11.52 -15.11 12.81
N LYS A 48 -12.81 -14.81 12.91
CA LYS A 48 -13.89 -15.80 12.70
C LYS A 48 -14.00 -16.31 11.26
N ASP A 49 -13.42 -15.59 10.31
CA ASP A 49 -13.46 -15.91 8.88
C ASP A 49 -12.22 -16.69 8.45
N ASP A 50 -11.30 -16.99 9.37
CA ASP A 50 -10.10 -17.78 9.10
C ASP A 50 -10.46 -19.25 8.83
N ILE A 51 -9.96 -19.76 7.70
CA ILE A 51 -10.24 -21.11 7.19
C ILE A 51 -8.90 -21.83 7.09
N GLU A 52 -8.77 -22.98 7.75
CA GLU A 52 -7.51 -23.74 7.82
C GLU A 52 -7.07 -24.31 6.46
N ASP A 53 -8.03 -24.78 5.65
CA ASP A 53 -7.80 -25.35 4.32
C ASP A 53 -8.79 -24.77 3.30
N PRO A 54 -8.59 -23.52 2.85
CA PRO A 54 -9.49 -22.84 1.94
C PRO A 54 -9.31 -23.37 0.52
N SER A 55 -10.42 -23.53 -0.20
CA SER A 55 -10.38 -23.77 -1.64
C SER A 55 -9.76 -22.59 -2.39
N GLU A 56 -9.28 -22.84 -3.61
CA GLU A 56 -8.75 -21.79 -4.48
C GLU A 56 -9.75 -20.64 -4.70
N ASP A 57 -11.04 -20.95 -4.85
CA ASP A 57 -12.08 -19.95 -5.03
C ASP A 57 -12.29 -19.09 -3.76
N GLU A 58 -12.15 -19.67 -2.57
CA GLU A 58 -12.23 -18.93 -1.29
C GLU A 58 -11.00 -18.04 -1.12
N LYS A 59 -9.81 -18.55 -1.44
CA LYS A 59 -8.57 -17.79 -1.44
C LYS A 59 -8.64 -16.60 -2.38
N LEU A 60 -9.01 -16.79 -3.65
CA LEU A 60 -9.14 -15.71 -4.62
C LEU A 60 -10.16 -14.65 -4.18
N LYS A 61 -11.29 -15.05 -3.58
CA LYS A 61 -12.26 -14.10 -3.01
C LYS A 61 -11.69 -13.34 -1.81
N SER A 62 -10.91 -14.01 -0.97
CA SER A 62 -10.31 -13.39 0.22
C SER A 62 -9.32 -12.28 -0.13
N TRP A 63 -8.68 -12.32 -1.30
CA TRP A 63 -7.70 -11.32 -1.71
C TRP A 63 -8.30 -9.93 -1.92
N GLU A 64 -9.60 -9.82 -2.20
CA GLU A 64 -10.32 -8.54 -2.24
C GLU A 64 -10.28 -7.80 -0.89
N ASN A 65 -10.06 -8.51 0.22
CA ASN A 65 -9.95 -7.92 1.56
C ASN A 65 -8.76 -6.96 1.68
N VAL A 66 -7.76 -7.05 0.79
CA VAL A 66 -6.64 -6.09 0.72
C VAL A 66 -7.12 -4.65 0.47
N PHE A 67 -8.30 -4.49 -0.13
CA PHE A 67 -8.90 -3.19 -0.43
C PHE A 67 -9.82 -2.67 0.69
N CYS A 68 -10.12 -3.48 1.72
CA CYS A 68 -10.99 -3.10 2.83
C CYS A 68 -10.26 -2.21 3.85
N ILE A 69 -9.67 -1.09 3.42
CA ILE A 69 -8.79 -0.26 4.26
C ILE A 69 -9.50 0.45 5.42
N ASP A 70 -10.80 0.72 5.28
CA ASP A 70 -11.58 1.48 6.27
C ASP A 70 -12.14 0.60 7.39
N GLU A 71 -12.08 -0.73 7.22
CA GLU A 71 -12.62 -1.70 8.18
C GLU A 71 -11.68 -1.87 9.37
N VAL A 72 -12.23 -1.85 10.59
CA VAL A 72 -11.49 -2.22 11.81
C VAL A 72 -11.63 -3.72 12.01
N THR A 73 -10.52 -4.43 11.90
CA THR A 73 -10.47 -5.90 11.96
C THR A 73 -9.83 -6.38 13.24
N ASP A 74 -10.28 -7.51 13.77
CA ASP A 74 -9.67 -8.20 14.93
C ASP A 74 -8.49 -9.10 14.54
N CYS A 75 -8.42 -9.51 13.26
CA CYS A 75 -7.40 -10.44 12.77
C CYS A 75 -5.98 -9.86 12.69
N TRP A 76 -5.89 -8.54 12.48
CA TRP A 76 -4.62 -7.87 12.27
C TRP A 76 -4.43 -6.81 13.36
N TYR A 77 -3.60 -7.12 14.35
CA TYR A 77 -3.30 -6.24 15.50
C TYR A 77 -2.45 -5.00 15.15
N VAL A 78 -2.21 -4.74 13.87
CA VAL A 78 -1.40 -3.62 13.38
C VAL A 78 -2.31 -2.57 12.72
N PRO A 79 -2.04 -1.26 12.90
CA PRO A 79 -2.70 -0.23 12.11
C PRO A 79 -2.48 -0.50 10.63
N LYS A 80 -3.55 -0.45 9.84
CA LYS A 80 -3.48 -0.64 8.39
C LYS A 80 -2.50 0.34 7.77
N SER A 81 -1.69 -0.16 6.84
CA SER A 81 -0.65 0.62 6.16
C SER A 81 -1.12 0.96 4.76
N THR A 82 -1.82 2.09 4.60
CA THR A 82 -2.46 2.44 3.32
C THR A 82 -1.42 2.77 2.23
N GLN A 83 -1.50 2.08 1.10
CA GLN A 83 -0.82 2.43 -0.14
C GLN A 83 -1.85 2.81 -1.22
N ALA A 84 -1.47 3.78 -2.05
CA ALA A 84 -2.19 4.18 -3.24
C ALA A 84 -1.49 3.67 -4.50
N THR A 85 -2.23 3.02 -5.39
CA THR A 85 -1.77 2.65 -6.74
C THR A 85 -2.61 3.36 -7.78
N PHE A 86 -1.96 3.84 -8.83
CA PHE A 86 -2.59 4.53 -9.95
C PHE A 86 -1.80 4.23 -11.24
N TRP A 87 -2.49 4.23 -12.38
CA TRP A 87 -1.90 3.76 -13.66
C TRP A 87 -0.93 4.76 -14.30
N GLU A 88 -1.20 6.06 -14.16
CA GLU A 88 -0.39 7.12 -14.76
C GLU A 88 -0.22 8.27 -13.78
N LEU A 89 0.85 9.05 -13.93
CA LEU A 89 1.01 10.32 -13.24
C LEU A 89 0.99 11.46 -14.25
N LYS A 90 -0.01 12.35 -14.18
CA LYS A 90 -0.08 13.54 -15.03
C LYS A 90 0.65 14.71 -14.39
N LYS A 91 1.29 15.53 -15.24
CA LYS A 91 2.00 16.75 -14.79
C LYS A 91 1.08 17.72 -14.04
N GLU A 92 -0.18 17.82 -14.45
CA GLU A 92 -1.19 18.69 -13.82
C GLU A 92 -1.55 18.28 -12.39
N TRP A 93 -1.30 17.02 -11.99
CA TRP A 93 -1.52 16.53 -10.63
C TRP A 93 -0.36 16.84 -9.68
N VAL A 94 0.78 17.32 -10.20
CA VAL A 94 1.96 17.62 -9.39
C VAL A 94 1.85 19.03 -8.83
N LEU A 95 1.56 19.14 -7.53
CA LEU A 95 1.48 20.42 -6.81
C LEU A 95 2.86 21.01 -6.50
N LYS A 96 3.84 20.14 -6.21
CA LYS A 96 5.17 20.56 -5.79
C LYS A 96 6.23 19.51 -6.11
N ALA A 97 7.42 19.97 -6.50
CA ALA A 97 8.62 19.14 -6.61
C ALA A 97 9.73 19.73 -5.75
N GLU A 98 10.19 18.96 -4.77
CA GLU A 98 11.24 19.39 -3.85
C GLU A 98 12.51 18.59 -4.10
N HIS A 99 13.61 19.30 -4.33
CA HIS A 99 14.90 18.71 -4.64
C HIS A 99 15.76 18.63 -3.39
N PHE A 100 16.33 17.45 -3.14
CA PHE A 100 17.25 17.22 -2.04
C PHE A 100 18.46 16.43 -2.51
N VAL A 101 19.49 16.42 -1.67
CA VAL A 101 20.62 15.51 -1.79
C VAL A 101 20.58 14.60 -0.57
N LEU A 102 20.67 13.29 -0.80
CA LEU A 102 20.72 12.33 0.30
C LEU A 102 21.90 12.67 1.22
N ALA A 103 21.58 12.89 2.51
CA ALA A 103 22.52 13.37 3.51
C ALA A 103 23.78 12.49 3.58
N ARG A 104 24.92 13.14 3.84
CA ARG A 104 26.22 12.47 4.01
C ARG A 104 26.25 11.55 5.21
#